data_AF-A0A397Y4K9-F1
#
_entry.id   AF-A0A397Y4K9-F1
#
_cell.length_a   1.000
_cell.length_b   1.000
_cell.length_c   1.000
_cell.angle_alpha   90.00
_cell.angle_beta   90.00
_cell.angle_gamma   90.00
#
_symmetry.space_group_name_H-M   'P 1'
#
loop_
_entity.id
_entity.type
_entity.pdbx_description
1 polymer ?
#
loop_
_entity_poly.entity_id
_entity_poly.type
_entity_poly.pdbx_seq_one_letter_code
_entity_poly.pdbx_strand_id
1 'polypeptide(L)' 'CSNSKFCEQCGVEFVDSRIRRYQMGYIKLTCLVTHVWYLKRIPSYIANLLDKHFKELERSSILRCVI' A
#
# COMPACT_ATOMS: atom_id res chain seq x y z
N CYS A 1 28.89 27.85 3.59
CA CYS A 1 27.79 27.28 2.80
C CYS A 1 28.28 26.13 1.92
N SER A 2 28.55 24.96 2.51
CA SER A 2 28.47 23.68 1.79
C SER A 2 27.11 23.09 2.18
N ASN A 3 26.04 23.61 1.58
CA ASN A 3 24.66 23.20 1.90
C ASN A 3 24.37 21.82 1.28
N SER A 4 25.12 20.81 1.70
CA SER A 4 24.79 19.43 1.45
C SER A 4 23.64 19.05 2.37
N LYS A 5 22.43 18.99 1.81
CA LYS A 5 21.19 18.66 2.55
C LYS A 5 21.16 17.19 3.02
N PHE A 6 22.09 16.35 2.55
CA PHE A 6 22.13 14.91 2.81
C PHE A 6 23.54 14.44 3.17
N CYS A 7 23.66 13.47 4.07
CA CYS A 7 24.95 12.80 4.33
C CYS A 7 25.37 11.96 3.11
N GLU A 8 26.57 12.18 2.55
CA GLU A 8 27.07 11.44 1.38
C GLU A 8 27.38 9.95 1.69
N GLN A 9 27.75 9.66 2.93
CA GLN A 9 28.03 8.29 3.38
C GLN A 9 26.77 7.53 3.79
N CYS A 10 25.76 8.25 4.30
CA CYS A 10 24.58 7.68 4.96
C CYS A 10 23.30 7.80 4.12
N GLY A 11 23.23 8.76 3.20
CA GLY A 11 22.01 9.14 2.47
C GLY A 11 20.92 9.80 3.33
N VAL A 12 21.20 10.12 4.60
CA VAL A 12 20.21 10.70 5.53
C VAL A 12 20.14 12.20 5.35
N GLU A 13 18.92 12.75 5.30
CA GLU A 13 18.68 14.18 5.23
C GLU A 13 18.86 14.87 6.60
N PHE A 14 19.52 16.03 6.61
CA PHE A 14 19.68 16.85 7.82
C PHE A 14 18.42 17.67 8.07
N VAL A 15 17.43 17.06 8.71
CA VAL A 15 16.13 17.68 8.97
C VAL A 15 15.62 17.37 10.39
N ASP A 16 14.58 18.09 10.83
CA ASP A 16 14.00 17.92 12.17
C ASP A 16 13.50 16.48 12.39
N SER A 17 13.75 15.94 13.58
CA SER A 17 13.38 14.56 13.92
C SER A 17 11.88 14.28 13.83
N ARG A 18 11.03 15.31 13.90
CA ARG A 18 9.57 15.22 13.75
C ARG A 18 9.13 14.62 12.42
N ILE A 19 9.92 14.76 11.37
CA ILE A 19 9.53 14.41 10.00
C ILE A 19 9.37 12.89 9.84
N ARG A 20 10.04 12.08 10.66
CA ARG A 20 9.87 10.61 10.73
C ARG A 20 8.44 10.16 11.07
N ARG A 21 7.62 11.03 11.66
CA ARG A 21 6.21 10.75 11.99
C ARG A 21 5.27 10.96 10.80
N TYR A 22 5.70 11.75 9.82
CA TYR A 22 4.87 12.17 8.68
C TYR A 22 5.33 11.54 7.36
N GLN A 23 6.61 11.19 7.24
CA GLN A 23 7.13 10.48 6.08
C GLN A 23 6.67 9.02 6.09
N MET A 24 5.86 8.65 5.10
CA MET A 24 5.38 7.28 4.91
C MET A 24 6.24 6.58 3.85
N GLY A 25 6.70 5.37 4.18
CA GLY A 25 7.28 4.45 3.21
C GLY A 25 6.21 3.61 2.54
N TYR A 26 6.49 3.09 1.34
CA TYR A 26 5.65 2.10 0.68
C TYR A 26 6.50 0.95 0.16
N ILE A 27 5.89 -0.22 0.05
CA ILE A 27 6.52 -1.44 -0.49
C ILE A 27 5.91 -1.70 -1.86
N LYS A 28 6.76 -1.85 -2.86
CA LYS A 28 6.34 -2.26 -4.20
C LYS A 28 6.16 -3.78 -4.22
N LEU A 29 4.90 -4.23 -4.22
CA LEU A 29 4.57 -5.65 -4.29
C LEU A 29 4.78 -6.18 -5.72
N THR A 30 5.31 -7.40 -5.83
CA THR A 30 5.45 -8.11 -7.12
C THR A 30 4.10 -8.58 -7.65
N CYS A 31 3.16 -8.88 -6.75
CA CYS A 31 1.82 -9.34 -7.07
C CYS A 31 0.78 -8.34 -6.57
N LEU A 32 -0.36 -8.30 -7.26
CA LEU A 32 -1.50 -7.50 -6.84
C LEU A 32 -2.13 -8.09 -5.58
N VAL A 33 -2.43 -7.22 -4.64
CA VAL A 33 -3.08 -7.53 -3.38
C VAL A 33 -4.16 -6.49 -3.16
N THR A 34 -5.33 -6.91 -2.70
CA THR A 34 -6.39 -5.98 -2.29
C THR A 34 -6.55 -5.98 -0.79
N HIS A 35 -7.03 -4.86 -0.25
CA HIS A 35 -7.33 -4.77 1.17
C HIS A 35 -8.64 -5.53 1.47
N VAL A 36 -8.68 -6.29 2.58
CA VAL A 36 -9.85 -7.09 2.98
C VAL A 36 -11.14 -6.27 3.01
N TRP A 37 -11.07 -5.01 3.43
CA TRP A 37 -12.24 -4.12 3.52
C TRP A 37 -12.98 -3.92 2.19
N TYR A 38 -12.31 -3.95 1.05
CA TYR A 38 -12.98 -3.82 -0.24
C TYR A 38 -13.58 -5.13 -0.75
N LEU A 39 -13.06 -6.26 -0.25
CA LEU A 39 -13.49 -7.59 -0.67
C LEU A 39 -14.60 -8.14 0.23
N LYS A 40 -14.42 -8.10 1.56
CA LYS A 40 -15.31 -8.74 2.56
C LYS A 40 -16.40 -7.85 3.12
N ARG A 41 -16.39 -6.54 2.84
CA ARG A 41 -17.52 -5.66 3.23
C ARG A 41 -18.73 -5.98 2.36
N ILE A 42 -19.92 -5.94 2.95
CA ILE A 42 -21.19 -6.10 2.23
C ILE A 42 -21.83 -4.70 2.11
N PRO A 43 -22.22 -4.25 0.90
CA PRO A 43 -21.91 -4.85 -0.40
C PRO A 43 -20.43 -4.71 -0.73
N SER A 44 -19.86 -5.72 -1.41
CA SER A 44 -18.45 -5.71 -1.80
C SER A 44 -18.28 -4.82 -3.01
N TYR A 45 -17.51 -3.74 -2.85
CA TYR A 45 -17.32 -2.73 -3.89
C TYR A 45 -16.73 -3.33 -5.18
N ILE A 46 -15.79 -4.27 -5.03
CA ILE A 46 -15.14 -4.94 -6.17
C ILE A 46 -16.12 -5.86 -6.90
N ALA A 47 -16.97 -6.57 -6.17
CA ALA A 47 -17.96 -7.47 -6.76
C ALA A 47 -19.03 -6.70 -7.53
N ASN A 48 -19.49 -5.58 -6.99
CA ASN A 48 -20.47 -4.71 -7.63
C ASN A 48 -19.90 -3.99 -8.87
N LEU A 49 -18.60 -3.66 -8.86
CA LEU A 49 -17.95 -3.06 -10.03
C LEU A 49 -17.77 -4.08 -11.16
N LEU A 50 -17.54 -5.34 -10.82
CA LEU A 50 -17.27 -6.42 -11.78
C LEU A 50 -18.51 -7.25 -12.15
N ASP A 51 -19.69 -6.92 -11.61
CA ASP A 51 -20.92 -7.72 -11.70
C ASP A 51 -20.69 -9.23 -11.45
N LYS A 52 -19.76 -9.55 -10.54
CA LYS A 52 -19.36 -10.93 -10.21
C LYS A 52 -19.79 -11.29 -8.81
N HIS A 53 -20.19 -12.54 -8.64
CA HIS A 53 -20.55 -13.03 -7.31
C HIS A 53 -19.29 -13.18 -6.43
N PHE A 54 -19.39 -12.81 -5.15
CA PHE A 54 -18.28 -12.86 -4.18
C PHE A 54 -17.52 -14.20 -4.18
N LYS A 55 -18.26 -15.32 -4.28
CA LYS A 55 -17.71 -16.69 -4.36
C LYS A 55 -16.80 -16.94 -5.57
N GLU A 56 -17.03 -16.25 -6.69
CA GLU A 56 -16.18 -16.36 -7.89
C GLU A 56 -14.87 -15.59 -7.71
N LEU A 57 -14.93 -14.44 -7.03
CA LEU A 57 -13.77 -13.61 -6.74
C LEU A 57 -12.82 -14.24 -5.71
N GLU A 58 -13.33 -14.95 -4.70
CA GLU A 58 -12.49 -15.70 -3.76
C GLU A 58 -11.77 -16.88 -4.42
N ARG A 59 -12.37 -17.51 -5.44
CA ARG A 59 -11.74 -18.61 -6.18
C ARG A 59 -10.69 -18.11 -7.17
N SER A 60 -10.89 -16.93 -7.75
CA SER A 60 -9.92 -16.36 -8.67
C SER A 60 -8.66 -15.98 -7.89
N SER A 61 -7.54 -16.67 -8.14
CA SER A 61 -6.27 -16.53 -7.42
C SER A 61 -5.61 -15.13 -7.53
N ILE A 62 -6.28 -14.19 -8.18
CA ILE A 62 -5.86 -12.81 -8.44
C ILE A 62 -6.01 -11.93 -7.19
N LEU A 63 -6.95 -12.23 -6.28
CA LEU A 63 -7.25 -11.41 -5.10
C LEU A 63 -6.66 -12.02 -3.83
N ARG A 64 -5.33 -11.95 -3.69
CA ARG A 64 -4.73 -12.14 -2.36
C ARG A 64 -5.08 -10.93 -1.50
N CYS A 65 -5.60 -11.17 -0.30
CA CYS A 65 -6.02 -10.10 0.59
C CYS A 65 -4.95 -9.81 1.65
N VAL A 66 -4.66 -8.53 1.91
CA VAL A 66 -3.95 -8.07 3.12
C VAL A 66 -4.98 -7.48 4.09
N ILE A 67 -4.76 -7.76 5.39
CA ILE A 67 -5.64 -7.37 6.51
C ILE A 67 -5.93 -5.88 6.48
#